data_AF-A0A1W1GXH3-F1
#
_entry.id   AF-A0A1W1GXH3-F1
#
_cell.length_a   1.000
_cell.length_b   1.000
_cell.length_c   1.000
_cell.angle_alpha   90.00
_cell.angle_beta   90.00
_cell.angle_gamma   90.00
#
_symmetry.space_group_name_H-M   'P 1'
#
loop_
_entity.id
_entity.type
_entity.pdbx_description
1 polymer ?
#
loop_
_entity_poly.entity_id
_entity_poly.type
_entity_poly.pdbx_seq_one_letter_code
_entity_poly.pdbx_strand_id
1 'polypeptide(L)'
;MQAPLKPKEKAALIAAYGAPNFTLRRTALGFAPINHPEKVFTRRLINWLHERVLVRFDDRDLPRAVTLTERGLAEARTLVDTARNQALSA
;
A
#
# COMPACT_ATOMS: atom_id res chain seq x y z
N MET A 1 -20.77 5.77 -3.15
CA MET A 1 -19.78 4.81 -3.71
C MET A 1 -18.40 5.43 -3.61
N GLN A 2 -17.40 4.74 -3.07
CA GLN A 2 -16.03 5.26 -3.12
C GLN A 2 -15.52 5.15 -4.56
N ALA A 3 -14.75 6.14 -5.02
CA ALA A 3 -14.11 6.09 -6.33
C ALA A 3 -13.24 4.82 -6.47
N PRO A 4 -12.98 4.31 -7.68
CA PRO A 4 -12.04 3.21 -7.87
C PRO A 4 -10.62 3.60 -7.45
N LEU A 5 -9.79 2.61 -7.09
CA LEU A 5 -8.37 2.83 -6.80
C LEU A 5 -7.60 3.12 -8.10
N LYS A 6 -6.74 4.15 -8.06
CA LYS A 6 -5.82 4.48 -9.15
C LYS A 6 -4.70 3.43 -9.25
N PRO A 7 -4.05 3.26 -10.41
CA PRO A 7 -2.99 2.26 -10.58
C PRO A 7 -1.86 2.36 -9.54
N LYS A 8 -1.42 3.58 -9.20
CA LYS A 8 -0.37 3.79 -8.20
C LYS A 8 -0.83 3.43 -6.77
N GLU A 9 -2.10 3.63 -6.44
CA GLU A 9 -2.67 3.23 -5.15
C GLU A 9 -2.70 1.70 -5.03
N LYS A 10 -3.14 1.02 -6.08
CA LYS A 10 -3.11 -0.46 -6.17
C LYS A 10 -1.69 -0.99 -6.00
N ALA A 11 -0.71 -0.40 -6.70
CA ALA A 11 0.69 -0.80 -6.61
C ALA A 11 1.26 -0.65 -5.19
N ALA A 12 0.92 0.45 -4.50
CA ALA A 12 1.34 0.67 -3.11
C ALA A 12 0.72 -0.34 -2.14
N LEU A 13 -0.56 -0.69 -2.31
CA LEU A 13 -1.22 -1.71 -1.48
C LEU A 13 -0.60 -3.09 -1.69
N ILE A 14 -0.34 -3.48 -2.95
CA ILE A 14 0.31 -4.76 -3.26
C ILE A 14 1.73 -4.79 -2.71
N ALA A 15 2.49 -3.70 -2.84
CA ALA A 15 3.84 -3.60 -2.29
C ALA A 15 3.84 -3.69 -0.76
N ALA A 16 2.90 -3.02 -0.08
CA ALA A 16 2.75 -3.12 1.37
C ALA A 16 2.34 -4.55 1.78
N TYR A 17 1.42 -5.18 1.06
CA TYR A 17 0.96 -6.55 1.33
C TYR A 17 2.08 -7.59 1.25
N GLY A 18 3.01 -7.43 0.30
CA GLY A 18 4.19 -8.28 0.18
C GLY A 18 5.36 -7.90 1.12
N ALA A 19 5.21 -6.85 1.93
CA ALA A 19 6.26 -6.39 2.83
C ALA A 19 6.15 -7.04 4.23
N PRO A 20 7.25 -7.14 4.99
CA PRO A 20 7.20 -7.56 6.38
C PRO A 20 6.22 -6.71 7.19
N ASN A 21 5.38 -7.36 7.98
CA ASN A 21 4.33 -6.72 8.81
C ASN A 21 3.38 -5.80 8.01
N PHE A 22 3.20 -6.04 6.72
CA PHE A 22 2.33 -5.25 5.86
C PHE A 22 2.64 -3.75 5.85
N THR A 23 3.94 -3.41 5.98
CA THR A 23 4.39 -2.07 6.33
C THR A 23 5.35 -1.50 5.29
N LEU A 24 5.14 -0.23 4.93
CA LEU A 24 6.10 0.59 4.18
C LEU A 24 6.84 1.50 5.16
N ARG A 25 8.17 1.53 5.09
CA ARG A 25 9.01 2.41 5.88
C ARG A 25 9.26 3.73 5.17
N ARG A 26 9.35 4.81 5.95
CA ARG A 26 9.73 6.12 5.45
C ARG A 26 11.20 6.11 5.02
N THR A 27 11.46 6.71 3.88
CA THR A 27 12.78 6.96 3.29
C THR A 27 12.92 8.46 3.00
N ALA A 28 14.09 8.89 2.54
CA ALA A 28 14.30 10.27 2.10
C ALA A 28 13.39 10.68 0.94
N LEU A 29 12.95 9.71 0.11
CA LEU A 29 12.18 9.94 -1.11
C LEU A 29 10.67 9.64 -0.95
N GLY A 30 10.24 9.05 0.17
CA GLY A 30 8.85 8.68 0.38
C GLY A 30 8.69 7.50 1.34
N PHE A 31 7.91 6.51 0.94
CA PHE A 31 7.69 5.27 1.67
C PHE A 31 7.98 4.07 0.77
N ALA A 32 8.70 3.07 1.28
CA ALA A 32 9.06 1.88 0.52
C ALA A 32 9.00 0.64 1.42
N PRO A 33 8.68 -0.54 0.87
CA PRO A 33 8.78 -1.79 1.63
C PRO A 33 10.25 -2.16 1.85
N ILE A 34 10.56 -2.81 2.98
CA ILE A 34 11.96 -3.13 3.36
C ILE A 34 12.63 -4.07 2.35
N ASN A 35 11.88 -5.05 1.85
CA ASN A 35 12.36 -6.05 0.89
C ASN A 35 12.49 -5.53 -0.54
N HIS A 36 11.86 -4.39 -0.87
CA HIS A 36 11.91 -3.78 -2.20
C HIS A 36 12.09 -2.26 -2.09
N PRO A 37 13.27 -1.79 -1.63
CA PRO A 37 13.50 -0.36 -1.39
C PRO A 37 13.41 0.49 -2.66
N GLU A 38 13.53 -0.11 -3.85
CA GLU A 38 13.33 0.53 -5.14
C GLU A 38 11.87 0.95 -5.40
N LYS A 39 10.90 0.33 -4.73
CA LYS A 39 9.46 0.63 -4.87
C LYS A 39 9.06 1.78 -3.96
N VAL A 40 9.42 3.00 -4.36
CA VAL A 40 9.15 4.22 -3.60
C VAL A 40 7.79 4.83 -3.95
N PHE A 41 7.02 5.11 -2.91
CA PHE A 41 5.71 5.75 -2.97
C PHE A 41 5.74 7.11 -2.27
N THR A 42 5.23 8.16 -2.91
CA THR A 42 5.29 9.52 -2.36
C THR A 42 4.40 9.68 -1.13
N ARG A 43 4.75 10.61 -0.23
CA ARG A 43 3.92 10.99 0.93
C ARG A 43 2.48 11.31 0.53
N ARG A 44 2.29 12.03 -0.58
CA ARG A 44 0.97 12.39 -1.11
C ARG A 44 0.13 11.16 -1.45
N LEU A 45 0.72 10.14 -2.07
CA LEU A 45 0.02 8.89 -2.39
C LEU A 45 -0.41 8.15 -1.12
N ILE A 46 0.49 8.06 -0.13
CA ILE A 46 0.17 7.40 1.14
C ILE A 46 -0.90 8.17 1.91
N ASN A 47 -0.94 9.50 1.83
CA ASN A 47 -2.01 10.30 2.43
C ASN A 47 -3.38 9.95 1.84
N TRP A 48 -3.49 9.79 0.52
CA TRP A 48 -4.75 9.35 -0.10
C TRP A 48 -5.18 7.96 0.37
N LEU A 49 -4.23 7.03 0.51
CA LEU A 49 -4.54 5.70 1.07
C LEU A 49 -5.00 5.80 2.53
N HIS A 50 -4.41 6.71 3.30
CA HIS A 50 -4.77 6.94 4.70
C HIS A 50 -6.16 7.56 4.84
N GLU A 51 -6.48 8.57 4.01
CA GLU A 51 -7.83 9.17 3.91
C GLU A 51 -8.90 8.13 3.56
N ARG A 52 -8.54 7.11 2.79
CA ARG A 52 -9.42 5.98 2.44
C ARG A 52 -9.47 4.88 3.51
N VAL A 53 -8.75 5.04 4.61
CA VAL A 53 -8.64 4.08 5.73
C VAL A 53 -8.06 2.73 5.28
N LEU A 54 -7.21 2.74 4.24
CA LEU A 54 -6.54 1.53 3.76
C LEU A 54 -5.17 1.34 4.44
N VAL A 55 -4.61 2.43 4.96
CA VAL A 55 -3.35 2.40 5.69
C VAL A 55 -3.38 3.31 6.91
N ARG A 56 -2.53 3.03 7.88
CA ARG A 56 -2.39 3.80 9.12
C ARG A 56 -0.92 4.17 9.33
N PHE A 57 -0.66 5.44 9.60
CA PHE A 57 0.65 5.90 10.07
C PHE A 57 0.90 5.42 11.49
N ASP A 58 2.15 5.09 11.79
CA ASP A 58 2.60 4.77 13.15
C ASP A 58 2.53 6.00 14.07
N ASP A 59 2.97 7.15 13.55
CA ASP A 59 2.92 8.45 14.18
C ASP A 59 2.27 9.46 13.23
N ARG A 60 1.35 10.28 13.74
CA ARG A 60 0.59 11.25 12.94
C ARG A 60 1.47 12.41 12.46
N ASP A 61 2.39 12.86 13.29
CA ASP A 61 3.16 14.09 13.10
C ASP A 61 4.51 13.80 12.45
N LEU A 62 5.17 12.72 12.90
CA LEU A 62 6.45 12.27 12.35
C LEU A 62 6.38 10.80 11.93
N PRO A 63 5.60 10.47 10.88
CA PRO A 63 5.44 9.10 10.44
C PRO A 63 6.81 8.52 10.07
N ARG A 64 7.12 7.34 10.59
CA ARG A 64 8.30 6.55 10.22
C ARG A 64 7.90 5.31 9.44
N ALA A 65 6.65 4.89 9.57
CA ALA A 65 6.10 3.74 8.89
C ALA A 65 4.62 3.94 8.60
N VAL A 66 4.12 3.12 7.68
CA VAL A 66 2.70 3.05 7.38
C VAL A 66 2.32 1.59 7.17
N THR A 67 1.28 1.13 7.86
CA THR A 67 0.86 -0.26 7.89
C THR A 67 -0.53 -0.40 7.27
N LEU A 68 -0.78 -1.49 6.55
CA LEU A 68 -2.13 -1.81 6.06
C LEU A 68 -3.11 -1.94 7.24
N THR A 69 -4.29 -1.35 7.10
CA THR A 69 -5.42 -1.64 8.00
C THR A 69 -6.05 -2.99 7.63
N GLU A 70 -6.97 -3.51 8.43
CA GLU A 70 -7.77 -4.69 8.07
C GLU A 70 -8.48 -4.52 6.73
N ARG A 71 -9.03 -3.32 6.49
CA ARG A 71 -9.64 -2.95 5.22
C ARG A 71 -8.62 -2.94 4.09
N GLY A 72 -7.43 -2.37 4.32
CA GLY A 72 -6.33 -2.37 3.36
C GLY A 72 -5.85 -3.77 3.00
N LEU A 73 -5.83 -4.68 3.97
CA LEU A 73 -5.49 -6.10 3.76
C LEU A 73 -6.51 -6.80 2.88
N ALA A 74 -7.81 -6.63 3.15
CA ALA A 74 -8.87 -7.21 2.33
C ALA A 74 -8.82 -6.70 0.88
N GLU A 75 -8.59 -5.39 0.71
CA GLU A 75 -8.46 -4.76 -0.60
C GLU A 75 -7.22 -5.28 -1.34
N ALA A 76 -6.06 -5.31 -0.69
CA ALA A 76 -4.82 -5.80 -1.28
C ALA A 76 -4.91 -7.28 -1.67
N ARG A 77 -5.53 -8.11 -0.82
CA ARG A 77 -5.78 -9.53 -1.12
C ARG A 77 -6.64 -9.68 -2.37
N THR A 78 -7.73 -8.93 -2.48
CA THR A 78 -8.61 -8.93 -3.67
C THR A 78 -7.84 -8.54 -4.93
N LEU A 79 -6.96 -7.54 -4.85
CA LEU A 79 -6.11 -7.14 -5.97
C LEU A 79 -5.13 -8.24 -6.39
N VAL A 80 -4.50 -8.91 -5.44
CA VAL A 80 -3.56 -10.02 -5.70
C VAL A 80 -4.30 -11.21 -6.31
N ASP A 81 -5.46 -11.59 -5.76
CA ASP A 81 -6.28 -12.70 -6.27
C ASP A 81 -6.78 -12.41 -7.69
N THR A 82 -7.19 -11.17 -7.95
CA THR A 82 -7.60 -10.74 -9.31
C THR A 82 -6.43 -10.86 -10.29
N ALA A 83 -5.24 -10.35 -9.93
CA ALA A 83 -4.06 -10.43 -10.78
C ALA A 83 -3.63 -11.88 -11.04
N ARG A 84 -3.72 -12.74 -10.02
CA ARG A 84 -3.45 -14.18 -10.15
C ARG A 84 -4.43 -14.85 -11.10
N ASN A 85 -5.72 -14.58 -10.96
CA ASN A 85 -6.74 -15.17 -11.83
C ASN A 85 -6.57 -14.73 -13.29
N GLN A 86 -6.19 -13.48 -13.51
CA GLN A 86 -5.88 -12.96 -14.84
C GLN A 86 -4.66 -13.65 -15.46
N ALA A 87 -3.60 -13.88 -14.67
CA ALA A 87 -2.40 -14.57 -15.14
C ALA A 87 -2.63 -16.06 -15.44
N LEU A 88 -3.59 -16.71 -14.78
CA LEU A 88 -3.95 -18.12 -15.03
C LEU A 88 -4.91 -18.30 -16.21
N SER A 89 -5.58 -17.22 -16.63
CA SER A 89 -6.55 -17.24 -17.75
C SER A 89 -5.96 -16.75 -19.07
N ALA A 90 -4.70 -16.32 -19.06
CA ALA A 90 -3.96 -15.80 -20.22
C ALA A 90 -3.01 -16.87 -20.77
#